data_AF-A0A8X6LJD7-F1
#
_entry.id   AF-A0A8X6LJD7-F1
#
_cell.length_a   1.000
_cell.length_b   1.000
_cell.length_c   1.000
_cell.angle_alpha   90.00
_cell.angle_beta   90.00
_cell.angle_gamma   90.00
#
_symmetry.space_group_name_H-M   'P 1'
#
loop_
_entity.id
_entity.type
_entity.pdbx_description
1 polymer ?
#
loop_
_entity_poly.entity_id
_entity_poly.type
_entity_poly.pdbx_seq_one_letter_code
_entity_poly.pdbx_strand_id
1 'polypeptide(L)'
;MNLSSRMAQSLNPNVGSAVVSLSTVITEALPISASIYTAELHALRIAIEHISLSRGKKFIIYTDSLSALQSIVSLHSSSHPILVDITYALANHLKKKDIRFC
;
A
#
# COMPACT_ATOMS: atom_id res chain seq x y z
N MET A 1 -23.20 28.64 5.47
CA MET A 1 -22.92 27.28 6.00
C MET A 1 -21.61 26.82 5.39
N ASN A 2 -20.56 26.68 6.21
CA ASN A 2 -19.20 26.38 5.73
C ASN A 2 -19.01 24.86 5.63
N LEU A 3 -18.48 24.38 4.51
CA LEU A 3 -18.24 22.96 4.19
C LEU A 3 -17.09 22.35 5.02
N SER A 4 -16.51 23.09 5.97
CA SER A 4 -15.42 22.63 6.82
C SER A 4 -15.84 21.70 7.97
N SER A 5 -17.12 21.39 8.13
CA SER A 5 -17.62 20.64 9.31
C SER A 5 -17.84 19.14 9.09
N ARG A 6 -17.30 18.52 8.03
CA ARG A 6 -17.51 17.08 7.76
C ARG A 6 -16.31 16.15 7.82
N MET A 7 -15.09 16.59 8.13
CA MET A 7 -13.95 15.67 8.22
C MET A 7 -12.98 15.96 9.36
N ALA A 8 -13.49 16.30 10.54
CA ALA A 8 -12.76 16.03 11.78
C ALA A 8 -13.11 14.60 12.23
N GLN A 9 -12.72 13.59 11.43
CA GLN A 9 -12.60 12.24 11.98
C GLN A 9 -11.53 12.33 13.09
N SER A 10 -11.92 11.96 14.30
CA SER A 10 -11.08 11.85 15.51
C SER A 10 -9.61 11.57 15.17
N LEU A 11 -8.72 12.51 15.48
CA LEU A 11 -7.28 12.57 15.15
C LEU A 11 -6.42 11.45 15.77
N ASN A 12 -7.02 10.39 16.29
CA ASN A 12 -6.33 9.25 16.90
C ASN A 12 -6.40 8.04 15.96
N PRO A 13 -5.42 7.87 15.06
CA PRO A 13 -5.35 6.69 14.20
C PRO A 13 -5.09 5.44 15.06
N ASN A 14 -5.82 4.35 14.78
CA ASN A 14 -5.61 3.07 15.44
C ASN A 14 -4.46 2.27 14.81
N VAL A 15 -4.19 2.51 13.54
CA VAL A 15 -3.18 1.80 12.75
C VAL A 15 -2.47 2.77 11.82
N GLY A 16 -1.24 2.42 11.45
CA GLY A 16 -0.44 3.16 10.49
C GLY A 16 0.29 2.20 9.56
N SER A 17 0.80 2.75 8.46
CA SER A 17 1.63 2.04 7.50
C SER A 17 2.98 2.72 7.39
N ALA A 18 4.03 1.94 7.13
CA ALA A 18 5.35 2.47 6.89
C ALA A 18 6.05 1.72 5.75
N VAL A 19 6.83 2.44 4.96
CA VAL A 19 7.72 1.90 3.95
C VAL A 19 9.09 2.51 4.14
N VAL A 20 10.11 1.66 4.25
CA VAL A 20 11.50 2.06 4.41
C VAL A 20 12.29 1.60 3.20
N SER A 21 12.98 2.53 2.56
CA SER A 21 13.98 2.27 1.53
C SER A 21 15.31 2.92 1.92
N LEU A 22 16.36 2.70 1.13
CA LEU A 22 17.70 3.22 1.41
C LEU A 22 17.75 4.75 1.57
N SER A 23 16.86 5.48 0.90
CA SER A 23 16.87 6.94 0.86
C SER A 23 15.59 7.58 1.38
N THR A 24 14.59 6.78 1.75
CA THR A 24 13.25 7.30 2.01
C THR A 24 12.55 6.48 3.06
N VAL A 25 11.94 7.18 4.01
CA VAL A 25 10.97 6.60 4.95
C VAL A 25 9.65 7.31 4.71
N ILE A 26 8.62 6.55 4.39
CA ILE A 26 7.26 7.05 4.22
C ILE A 26 6.43 6.42 5.33
N THR A 27 5.76 7.25 6.13
CA THR A 27 4.88 6.80 7.21
C THR A 27 3.56 7.52 7.11
N GLU A 28 2.46 6.78 7.18
CA GLU A 28 1.12 7.36 7.16
C GLU A 28 0.27 6.73 8.26
N ALA A 29 -0.40 7.60 9.02
CA ALA A 29 -1.48 7.21 9.92
C ALA A 29 -2.75 7.01 9.09
N LEU A 30 -3.43 5.88 9.27
CA LEU A 30 -4.66 5.58 8.53
C LEU A 30 -5.90 6.01 9.34
N PRO A 31 -7.05 6.22 8.67
CA PRO A 31 -8.31 6.50 9.35
C PRO A 31 -8.64 5.44 10.40
N ILE A 32 -9.38 5.84 11.45
CA ILE A 32 -9.72 4.95 12.58
C ILE A 32 -10.50 3.68 12.17
N SER A 33 -11.16 3.70 11.01
CA SER A 33 -11.87 2.56 10.43
C SER A 33 -10.96 1.56 9.70
N ALA A 34 -9.68 1.88 9.51
CA ALA A 34 -8.74 0.99 8.85
C ALA A 34 -8.38 -0.18 9.76
N SER A 35 -8.39 -1.39 9.18
CA SER A 35 -7.90 -2.59 9.85
C SER A 35 -6.38 -2.68 9.74
N ILE A 36 -5.76 -3.55 10.56
CA ILE A 36 -4.35 -3.92 10.40
C ILE A 36 -4.10 -4.40 8.96
N TYR A 37 -4.94 -5.30 8.46
CA TYR A 37 -4.86 -5.80 7.08
C TYR A 37 -4.91 -4.66 6.03
N THR A 38 -5.75 -3.65 6.25
CA THR A 38 -5.80 -2.46 5.38
C THR A 38 -4.49 -1.66 5.45
N ALA A 39 -3.90 -1.50 6.63
CA ALA A 39 -2.61 -0.82 6.79
C ALA A 39 -1.47 -1.57 6.09
N GLU A 40 -1.47 -2.90 6.14
CA GLU A 40 -0.49 -3.74 5.44
C GLU A 40 -0.62 -3.61 3.91
N LEU A 41 -1.84 -3.71 3.38
CA LEU A 41 -2.08 -3.46 1.96
C LEU A 41 -1.69 -2.03 1.57
N HIS A 42 -1.92 -1.06 2.44
CA HIS A 42 -1.57 0.33 2.21
C HIS A 42 -0.06 0.54 2.12
N ALA A 43 0.73 -0.10 3.00
CA ALA A 43 2.19 -0.11 2.92
C ALA A 43 2.66 -0.67 1.57
N LEU A 44 2.08 -1.78 1.11
CA LEU A 44 2.40 -2.36 -0.19
C LEU A 44 2.05 -1.45 -1.36
N ARG A 45 0.91 -0.75 -1.32
CA ARG A 45 0.54 0.26 -2.32
C ARG A 45 1.59 1.37 -2.39
N ILE A 46 1.99 1.93 -1.25
CA ILE A 46 3.04 2.97 -1.18
C ILE A 46 4.36 2.44 -1.73
N ALA A 47 4.75 1.22 -1.37
CA ALA A 47 5.99 0.62 -1.88
C ALA A 47 5.97 0.46 -3.40
N ILE A 48 4.84 0.03 -3.96
CA ILE A 48 4.63 -0.11 -5.41
C ILE A 48 4.67 1.25 -6.11
N GLU A 49 4.04 2.29 -5.54
CA GLU A 49 4.11 3.67 -6.06
C GLU A 49 5.54 4.20 -6.04
N HIS A 50 6.26 4.02 -4.93
CA HIS A 50 7.66 4.40 -4.80
C HIS A 50 8.53 3.68 -5.84
N ILE A 51 8.32 2.37 -6.02
CA ILE A 51 8.99 1.60 -7.06
C ILE A 51 8.64 2.13 -8.45
N SER A 52 7.39 2.49 -8.72
CA SER A 52 6.96 2.98 -10.04
C SER A 52 7.74 4.21 -10.50
N LEU A 53 8.03 5.13 -9.57
CA LEU A 53 8.79 6.36 -9.80
C LEU A 53 10.30 6.13 -9.87
N SER A 54 10.79 5.01 -9.33
CA SER A 54 12.21 4.67 -9.35
C SER A 54 12.72 4.29 -10.75
N ARG A 55 13.95 4.68 -11.06
CA ARG A 55 14.68 4.26 -12.28
C ARG A 55 15.21 2.82 -12.20
N GLY A 56 15.20 2.20 -11.02
CA GLY A 56 15.65 0.83 -10.83
C GLY A 56 14.81 -0.18 -11.61
N LYS A 57 15.37 -1.37 -11.84
CA LYS A 57 14.72 -2.46 -12.58
C LYS A 57 14.41 -3.69 -11.73
N LYS A 58 15.08 -3.84 -10.59
CA LYS A 58 14.95 -5.00 -9.70
C LYS A 58 14.68 -4.52 -8.29
N PHE A 59 13.64 -5.07 -7.67
CA PHE A 59 13.20 -4.69 -6.34
C PHE A 59 12.81 -5.93 -5.54
N ILE A 60 13.05 -5.86 -4.25
CA ILE A 60 12.53 -6.81 -3.27
C ILE A 60 11.72 -6.00 -2.27
N ILE A 61 10.48 -6.40 -2.05
CA ILE A 61 9.61 -5.85 -1.01
C ILE A 61 9.56 -6.88 0.11
N TYR A 62 9.98 -6.47 1.30
CA TYR A 62 9.87 -7.27 2.51
C TYR A 62 8.62 -6.85 3.28
N THR A 63 7.77 -7.80 3.63
CA THR A 63 6.62 -7.60 4.51
C THR A 63 6.44 -8.81 5.41
N ASP A 64 6.14 -8.57 6.68
CA ASP A 64 5.78 -9.61 7.64
C ASP A 64 4.28 -10.00 7.54
N SER A 65 3.53 -9.38 6.62
CA SER A 65 2.11 -9.63 6.44
C SER A 65 1.83 -10.75 5.44
N LEU A 66 1.77 -11.98 5.95
CA LEU A 66 1.36 -13.16 5.15
C LEU A 66 -0.01 -12.96 4.48
N SER A 67 -0.95 -12.32 5.18
CA SER A 67 -2.30 -12.08 4.65
C SER A 67 -2.28 -11.11 3.46
N ALA A 68 -1.43 -10.09 3.49
CA ALA A 68 -1.26 -9.18 2.37
C ALA A 68 -0.59 -9.86 1.17
N LEU A 69 0.43 -10.70 1.41
CA LEU A 69 1.07 -11.50 0.36
C LEU A 69 0.09 -12.46 -0.32
N GLN A 70 -0.68 -13.22 0.45
CA GLN A 70 -1.70 -14.13 -0.06
C GLN A 70 -2.75 -13.40 -0.92
N SER A 71 -3.09 -12.17 -0.55
CA SER A 71 -4.06 -11.35 -1.27
C SER A 71 -3.54 -10.91 -2.64
N ILE A 72 -2.26 -10.54 -2.74
CA ILE A 72 -1.61 -10.24 -4.04
C ILE A 72 -1.55 -11.49 -4.93
N VAL A 73 -1.15 -12.63 -4.37
CA VAL A 73 -0.94 -13.88 -5.13
C VAL A 73 -2.26 -14.46 -5.64
N SER A 74 -3.31 -14.41 -4.82
CA SER A 74 -4.59 -15.01 -5.18
C SER A 74 -5.26 -14.32 -6.36
N LEU A 75 -4.93 -13.05 -6.68
CA LEU A 75 -5.46 -12.26 -7.80
C LEU A 75 -7.00 -12.30 -7.96
N HIS A 76 -7.72 -12.80 -6.94
CA HIS A 76 -9.14 -13.06 -7.04
C HIS A 76 -9.86 -11.78 -6.71
N SER A 77 -10.53 -11.22 -7.74
CA SER A 77 -11.68 -10.29 -7.70
C SER A 77 -11.99 -9.70 -6.33
N SER A 78 -11.02 -9.00 -5.74
CA SER A 78 -11.18 -8.52 -4.39
C SER A 78 -11.96 -7.22 -4.48
N SER A 79 -13.07 -7.11 -3.75
CA SER A 79 -13.77 -5.84 -3.58
C SER A 79 -12.95 -4.79 -2.83
N HIS A 80 -11.75 -5.14 -2.35
CA HIS A 80 -10.88 -4.22 -1.61
C HIS A 80 -10.18 -3.27 -2.58
N PRO A 81 -10.46 -1.95 -2.52
CA PRO A 81 -9.99 -0.99 -3.52
C PRO A 81 -8.45 -0.94 -3.62
N ILE A 82 -7.75 -0.96 -2.47
CA ILE A 82 -6.27 -0.94 -2.46
C ILE A 82 -5.67 -2.14 -3.21
N LEU A 83 -6.29 -3.32 -3.15
CA LEU A 83 -5.76 -4.50 -3.82
C LEU A 83 -5.96 -4.42 -5.33
N VAL A 84 -7.07 -3.81 -5.78
CA VAL A 84 -7.30 -3.49 -7.20
C VAL A 84 -6.22 -2.54 -7.71
N ASP A 85 -5.90 -1.49 -6.96
CA ASP A 85 -4.85 -0.52 -7.33
C ASP A 85 -3.48 -1.19 -7.46
N ILE A 86 -3.11 -2.00 -6.46
CA ILE A 86 -1.86 -2.79 -6.45
C ILE A 86 -1.80 -3.70 -7.68
N THR A 87 -2.85 -4.47 -7.93
CA THR A 87 -2.89 -5.46 -9.01
C THR A 87 -2.83 -4.77 -10.37
N TYR A 88 -3.55 -3.66 -10.53
CA TYR A 88 -3.53 -2.85 -11.74
C TYR A 88 -2.12 -2.28 -12.01
N ALA A 89 -1.47 -1.71 -10.99
CA ALA A 89 -0.13 -1.16 -11.11
C ALA A 89 0.90 -2.23 -11.49
N LEU A 90 0.85 -3.41 -10.85
CA LEU A 90 1.72 -4.54 -11.18
C LEU A 90 1.49 -5.01 -12.63
N ALA A 91 0.24 -5.17 -13.04
CA ALA A 91 -0.13 -5.68 -14.35
C ALA A 91 0.13 -4.70 -15.50
N ASN A 92 0.08 -3.38 -15.26
CA ASN A 92 0.11 -2.38 -16.34
C ASN A 92 1.32 -1.45 -16.29
N HIS A 93 1.72 -1.00 -15.11
CA HIS A 93 2.75 0.02 -14.98
C HIS A 93 4.13 -0.57 -14.70
N LEU A 94 4.19 -1.76 -14.10
CA LEU A 94 5.44 -2.35 -13.62
C LEU A 94 5.89 -3.59 -14.40
N LYS A 95 5.29 -3.89 -15.56
CA LYS A 95 5.67 -4.99 -16.47
C LYS A 95 7.17 -5.04 -16.82
N LYS A 96 7.87 -3.90 -16.79
CA LYS A 96 9.31 -3.80 -17.11
C LYS A 96 10.22 -3.87 -15.87
N LYS A 97 9.66 -4.09 -14.69
CA LYS A 97 10.38 -4.18 -13.42
C LYS A 97 10.23 -5.60 -12.87
N ASP A 98 11.33 -6.16 -12.39
CA ASP A 98 11.37 -7.42 -11.67
C ASP A 98 11.15 -7.12 -10.18
N ILE A 99 9.99 -7.51 -9.66
CA ILE A 99 9.59 -7.25 -8.28
C ILE A 99 9.36 -8.58 -7.61
N ARG A 100 10.10 -8.83 -6.52
CA ARG A 100 9.91 -10.00 -5.67
C ARG A 100 9.30 -9.57 -4.35
N PHE A 101 8.30 -10.32 -3.90
CA PHE A 101 7.70 -10.16 -2.59
C PHE A 101 8.29 -11.22 -1.67
N CYS A 102 8.75 -10.80 -0.49
CA CYS A 102 9.38 -11.63 0.53
C CYS A 102 8.68 -11.44 1.88
#